data_AF-A0AAU2KEM9-F1
#
_entry.id   AF-A0AAU2KEM9-F1
#
_cell.length_a   1.000
_cell.length_b   1.000
_cell.length_c   1.000
_cell.angle_alpha   90.00
_cell.angle_beta   90.00
_cell.angle_gamma   90.00
#
_symmetry.space_group_name_H-M   'P 1'
#
loop_
_entity.id
_entity.type
_entity.pdbx_description
1 polymer ?
#
loop_
_entity_poly.entity_id
_entity_poly.type
_entity_poly.pdbx_seq_one_letter_code
_entity_poly.pdbx_strand_id
1 'polypeptide(L)'
;MTALPGPINHLDREHVRRLHSEGKSRNEIARLTGRSAATVSKIAKAEGLAFAGGARVAAATEARRADAGARREQLADEALDGALRQVARTVGAESARDARDHATAARALTEVHARVAELARHSSNGSSGGSMLDRLADALLGPPAGGDREGG
;
A
#
# COMPACT_ATOMS: atom_id res chain seq x y z
N MET A 1 -23.60 -23.04 5.87
CA MET A 1 -23.94 -21.64 6.20
C MET A 1 -23.30 -21.30 7.54
N THR A 2 -22.12 -20.67 7.53
CA THR A 2 -21.45 -20.27 8.78
C THR A 2 -22.12 -19.00 9.28
N ALA A 3 -22.83 -19.09 10.40
CA ALA A 3 -23.47 -17.93 11.05
C ALA A 3 -22.45 -16.81 11.24
N LEU A 4 -22.84 -15.57 10.93
CA LEU A 4 -22.00 -14.40 11.17
C LEU A 4 -21.61 -14.38 12.65
N PRO A 5 -20.31 -14.26 12.98
CA PRO A 5 -19.88 -14.26 14.37
C PRO A 5 -20.56 -13.11 15.11
N GLY A 6 -21.20 -13.41 16.25
CA GLY A 6 -21.85 -12.41 17.09
C GLY A 6 -20.87 -11.34 17.62
N PRO A 7 -21.36 -10.30 18.33
CA PRO A 7 -20.53 -9.23 18.86
C PRO A 7 -19.29 -9.73 19.63
N ILE A 8 -18.19 -8.97 19.55
CA ILE A 8 -16.96 -9.28 20.30
C ILE A 8 -17.27 -9.14 21.80
N ASN A 9 -17.04 -10.20 22.57
CA ASN A 9 -17.31 -10.22 24.00
C ASN A 9 -16.01 -10.32 24.83
N HIS A 10 -16.13 -10.31 26.16
CA HIS A 10 -14.99 -10.42 27.07
C HIS A 10 -14.26 -11.77 26.96
N LEU A 11 -15.00 -12.86 26.75
CA LEU A 11 -14.44 -14.20 26.60
C LEU A 11 -13.55 -14.30 25.35
N ASP A 12 -13.92 -13.64 24.25
CA ASP A 12 -13.07 -13.56 23.06
C ASP A 12 -11.73 -12.89 23.37
N ARG A 13 -11.75 -11.81 24.17
CA ARG A 13 -10.54 -11.08 24.58
C ARG A 13 -9.62 -11.96 25.43
N GLU A 14 -10.17 -12.64 26.42
CA GLU A 14 -9.42 -13.57 27.27
C GLU A 14 -8.84 -14.74 26.47
N HIS A 15 -9.62 -15.35 25.57
CA HIS A 15 -9.15 -16.43 24.72
C HIS A 15 -8.00 -15.99 23.80
N VAL A 16 -8.12 -14.82 23.16
CA VAL A 16 -7.05 -14.28 22.32
C VAL A 16 -5.79 -14.00 23.15
N ARG A 17 -5.93 -13.40 24.35
CA ARG A 17 -4.79 -13.11 25.25
C ARG A 17 -4.08 -14.38 25.69
N ARG A 18 -4.82 -15.39 26.13
CA ARG A 18 -4.26 -16.69 26.54
C ARG A 18 -3.54 -17.37 25.38
N LEU A 19 -4.20 -17.53 24.23
CA LEU A 19 -3.60 -18.21 23.08
C LEU A 19 -2.40 -17.44 22.51
N HIS A 20 -2.40 -16.10 22.59
CA HIS A 20 -1.24 -15.28 22.24
C HIS A 20 -0.05 -15.54 23.19
N SER A 21 -0.29 -15.63 24.50
CA SER A 21 0.75 -15.95 25.48
C SER A 21 1.33 -17.36 25.29
N GLU A 22 0.56 -18.29 24.73
CA GLU A 22 0.99 -19.63 24.31
C GLU A 22 1.79 -19.62 22.98
N GLY A 23 2.01 -18.46 22.38
CA GLY A 23 2.77 -18.29 21.14
C GLY A 23 2.00 -18.62 19.86
N LYS A 24 0.67 -18.78 19.92
CA LYS A 24 -0.14 -19.09 18.73
C LYS A 24 -0.17 -17.90 17.77
N SER A 25 -0.09 -18.20 16.47
CA SER A 25 -0.25 -17.20 15.42
C SER A 25 -1.70 -16.73 15.32
N ARG A 26 -1.91 -15.52 14.76
CA ARG A 26 -3.25 -14.95 14.52
C ARG A 26 -4.20 -15.93 13.81
N ASN A 27 -3.72 -16.66 12.81
CA ASN A 27 -4.55 -17.58 12.03
C ASN A 27 -4.92 -18.83 12.83
N GLU A 28 -4.03 -19.32 13.69
CA GLU A 28 -4.34 -20.41 14.61
C GLU A 28 -5.37 -19.97 15.63
N ILE A 29 -5.22 -18.77 16.21
CA ILE A 29 -6.19 -18.20 17.14
C ILE A 29 -7.56 -18.04 16.47
N ALA A 30 -7.60 -17.55 15.22
CA ALA A 30 -8.84 -17.43 14.45
C ALA A 30 -9.55 -18.78 14.29
N ARG A 31 -8.80 -19.85 13.97
CA ARG A 31 -9.34 -21.21 13.87
C ARG A 31 -9.84 -21.75 15.22
N LEU A 32 -9.07 -21.55 16.29
CA LEU A 32 -9.40 -22.06 17.63
C LEU A 32 -10.57 -21.31 18.28
N THR A 33 -10.73 -20.03 18.00
CA THR A 33 -11.81 -19.19 18.55
C THR A 33 -13.05 -19.15 17.66
N GLY A 34 -12.98 -19.68 16.43
CA GLY A 34 -14.05 -19.54 15.43
C GLY A 34 -14.28 -18.10 14.96
N ARG A 35 -13.37 -17.17 15.29
CA ARG A 35 -13.46 -15.76 14.92
C ARG A 35 -12.65 -15.49 13.65
N SER A 36 -13.03 -14.45 12.91
CA SER A 36 -12.26 -14.03 11.74
C SER A 36 -10.87 -13.56 12.14
N ALA A 37 -9.88 -13.71 11.26
CA ALA A 37 -8.54 -13.18 11.48
C ALA A 37 -8.54 -11.66 11.71
N ALA A 38 -9.48 -10.92 11.09
CA ALA A 38 -9.66 -9.49 11.30
C ALA A 38 -10.13 -9.18 12.73
N THR A 39 -11.08 -9.96 13.26
CA THR A 39 -11.56 -9.86 14.64
C THR A 39 -10.42 -10.11 15.63
N VAL A 40 -9.62 -11.16 15.41
CA VAL A 40 -8.46 -11.47 16.26
C VAL A 40 -7.44 -10.32 16.23
N SER A 41 -7.13 -9.77 15.05
CA SER A 41 -6.25 -8.58 14.95
C SER A 41 -6.80 -7.37 15.69
N LYS A 42 -8.12 -7.13 15.63
CA LYS A 42 -8.78 -6.02 16.34
C LYS A 42 -8.67 -6.17 17.85
N ILE A 43 -8.90 -7.39 18.35
CA ILE A 43 -8.73 -7.71 19.78
C ILE A 43 -7.27 -7.55 20.19
N ALA A 44 -6.33 -8.16 19.45
CA ALA A 44 -4.90 -8.06 19.75
C ALA A 44 -4.43 -6.61 19.81
N LYS A 45 -4.89 -5.74 18.89
CA LYS A 45 -4.58 -4.30 18.92
C LYS A 45 -5.15 -3.60 20.17
N ALA A 46 -6.38 -3.90 20.55
CA ALA A 46 -7.00 -3.33 21.75
C ALA A 46 -6.30 -3.77 23.05
N GLU A 47 -5.76 -5.00 23.06
CA GLU A 47 -5.04 -5.59 24.20
C GLU A 47 -3.53 -5.33 24.19
N GLY A 48 -3.01 -4.56 23.21
CA GLY A 48 -1.58 -4.27 23.08
C GLY A 48 -0.69 -5.46 22.69
N LEU A 49 -1.27 -6.51 22.09
CA LEU A 49 -0.59 -7.75 21.72
C LEU A 49 0.00 -7.66 20.31
N ALA A 50 1.28 -8.03 20.17
CA ALA A 50 1.98 -8.09 18.88
C ALA A 50 2.27 -9.54 18.46
N PHE A 51 1.92 -9.91 17.23
CA PHE A 51 2.29 -11.21 16.68
C PHE A 51 3.70 -11.15 16.08
N ALA A 52 4.59 -12.08 16.45
CA ALA A 52 5.98 -12.11 15.99
C ALA A 52 6.13 -12.10 14.45
N GLY A 53 5.19 -12.72 13.73
CA GLY A 53 5.19 -12.72 12.26
C GLY A 53 4.77 -11.39 11.63
N GLY A 54 4.02 -10.54 12.33
CA GLY A 54 3.47 -9.29 11.78
C GLY A 54 4.54 -8.28 11.41
N ALA A 55 5.51 -8.06 12.31
CA ALA A 55 6.62 -7.13 12.07
C ALA A 55 7.49 -7.56 10.89
N ARG A 56 7.81 -8.86 10.80
CA ARG A 56 8.59 -9.43 9.68
C ARG A 56 7.86 -9.30 8.35
N VAL A 57 6.56 -9.59 8.32
CA VAL A 57 5.74 -9.50 7.09
C VAL A 57 5.55 -8.05 6.66
N ALA A 58 5.37 -7.11 7.60
CA ALA A 58 5.29 -5.69 7.32
C ALA A 58 6.59 -5.17 6.69
N ALA A 59 7.75 -5.45 7.32
CA ALA A 59 9.05 -5.07 6.77
C ALA A 59 9.30 -5.67 5.38
N ALA A 60 8.95 -6.95 5.16
CA ALA A 60 9.08 -7.59 3.84
C ALA A 60 8.13 -6.97 2.80
N THR A 61 6.95 -6.53 3.22
CA THR A 61 5.97 -5.88 2.35
C THR A 61 6.44 -4.47 1.95
N GLU A 62 6.95 -3.70 2.90
CA GLU A 62 7.54 -2.39 2.63
C GLU A 62 8.78 -2.50 1.73
N ALA A 63 9.66 -3.48 1.97
CA ALA A 63 10.79 -3.75 1.10
C ALA A 63 10.33 -4.07 -0.34
N ARG A 64 9.34 -4.96 -0.52
CA ARG A 64 8.78 -5.25 -1.84
C ARG A 64 8.14 -4.03 -2.51
N ARG A 65 7.52 -3.14 -1.74
CA ARG A 65 6.93 -1.89 -2.25
C ARG A 65 8.02 -0.94 -2.75
N ALA A 66 9.08 -0.78 -1.96
CA ALA A 66 10.25 0.03 -2.34
C ALA A 66 10.91 -0.54 -3.62
N ASP A 67 11.16 -1.84 -3.66
CA ASP A 67 11.73 -2.52 -4.83
C ASP A 67 10.84 -2.35 -6.07
N ALA A 68 9.52 -2.46 -5.91
CA ALA A 68 8.58 -2.24 -7.00
C ALA A 68 8.52 -0.78 -7.46
N GLY A 69 8.77 0.18 -6.58
CA GLY A 69 8.95 1.60 -6.91
C GLY A 69 10.17 1.81 -7.79
N ALA A 70 11.34 1.37 -7.31
CA ALA A 70 12.61 1.50 -8.02
C ALA A 70 12.57 0.84 -9.41
N ARG A 71 11.98 -0.36 -9.54
CA ARG A 71 11.81 -1.03 -10.84
C ARG A 71 10.92 -0.26 -11.81
N ARG A 72 9.92 0.47 -11.32
CA ARG A 72 9.07 1.30 -12.18
C ARG A 72 9.80 2.55 -12.63
N GLU A 73 10.56 3.20 -11.75
CA GLU A 73 11.41 4.33 -12.13
C GLU A 73 12.41 3.91 -13.22
N GLN A 74 13.12 2.81 -13.00
CA GLN A 74 14.05 2.26 -13.99
C GLN A 74 13.37 1.98 -15.34
N LEU A 75 12.18 1.36 -15.33
CA LEU A 75 11.46 1.08 -16.57
C LEU A 75 11.01 2.36 -17.29
N ALA A 76 10.65 3.41 -16.55
CA ALA A 76 10.30 4.69 -17.14
C ALA A 76 11.51 5.33 -17.83
N ASP A 77 12.69 5.29 -17.20
CA ASP A 77 13.92 5.81 -17.78
C ASP A 77 14.34 5.04 -19.04
N GLU A 78 14.31 3.71 -18.97
CA GLU A 78 14.61 2.84 -20.12
C GLU A 78 13.67 3.07 -21.31
N ALA A 79 12.38 3.32 -21.03
CA ALA A 79 11.40 3.65 -22.05
C ALA A 79 11.67 5.01 -22.68
N LEU A 80 12.02 6.03 -21.89
CA LEU A 80 12.38 7.36 -22.41
C LEU A 80 13.64 7.29 -23.28
N ASP A 81 14.69 6.62 -22.79
CA ASP A 81 15.92 6.41 -23.54
C ASP A 81 15.67 5.66 -24.86
N GLY A 82 14.81 4.64 -24.82
CA GLY A 82 14.36 3.92 -26.00
C GLY A 82 13.65 4.83 -26.99
N ALA A 83 12.75 5.68 -26.53
CA ALA A 83 12.03 6.63 -27.37
C ALA A 83 13.00 7.60 -28.05
N LEU A 84 13.95 8.18 -27.30
CA LEU A 84 14.97 9.08 -27.84
C LEU A 84 15.83 8.40 -28.92
N ARG A 85 16.23 7.15 -28.71
CA ARG A 85 16.95 6.37 -29.72
C ARG A 85 16.12 6.16 -30.99
N GLN A 86 14.83 5.93 -30.88
CA GLN A 86 13.94 5.78 -32.05
C GLN A 86 13.76 7.12 -32.78
N VAL A 87 13.60 8.23 -32.07
CA VAL A 87 13.55 9.58 -32.67
C VAL A 87 14.81 9.88 -33.48
N ALA A 88 15.99 9.55 -32.95
CA ALA A 88 17.25 9.72 -33.67
C ALA A 88 17.29 8.90 -34.98
N ARG A 89 16.76 7.67 -34.96
CA ARG A 89 16.68 6.80 -36.15
C ARG A 89 15.69 7.32 -37.19
N THR A 90 14.63 8.01 -36.79
CA THR A 90 13.70 8.65 -37.74
C THR A 90 14.41 9.68 -38.62
N VAL A 91 15.35 10.45 -38.08
CA VAL A 91 16.10 11.47 -38.84
C VAL A 91 17.09 10.85 -39.83
N GLY A 92 17.68 9.70 -39.48
CA GLY A 92 18.64 8.98 -40.30
C GLY A 92 18.05 7.86 -41.17
N ALA A 93 16.73 7.79 -41.30
CA ALA A 93 16.06 6.68 -41.98
C ALA A 93 16.29 6.69 -43.50
N GLU A 94 16.62 5.53 -44.07
CA GLU A 94 16.88 5.37 -45.50
C GLU A 94 15.60 5.43 -46.36
N SER A 95 14.44 5.21 -45.73
CA SER A 95 13.14 5.28 -46.40
C SER A 95 12.06 5.94 -45.55
N ALA A 96 11.02 6.43 -46.22
CA ALA A 96 9.82 6.94 -45.57
C ALA A 96 9.05 5.84 -44.80
N ARG A 97 9.27 4.55 -45.10
CA ARG A 97 8.69 3.46 -44.32
C ARG A 97 9.43 3.34 -42.99
N ASP A 98 10.76 3.25 -43.03
CA ASP A 98 11.59 3.09 -41.83
C ASP A 98 11.44 4.30 -40.89
N ALA A 99 11.34 5.51 -41.46
CA ALA A 99 11.07 6.72 -40.69
C ALA A 99 9.75 6.63 -39.89
N ARG A 100 8.69 6.09 -40.52
CA ARG A 100 7.38 5.90 -39.88
C ARG A 100 7.41 4.80 -38.83
N ASP A 101 8.13 3.71 -39.08
CA ASP A 101 8.25 2.61 -38.12
C ASP A 101 9.00 3.06 -36.87
N HIS A 102 10.10 3.80 -37.04
CA HIS A 102 10.84 4.42 -35.92
C HIS A 102 9.99 5.44 -35.16
N ALA A 103 9.26 6.31 -35.86
CA ALA A 103 8.37 7.28 -35.21
C ALA A 103 7.25 6.58 -34.41
N THR A 104 6.71 5.48 -34.94
CA THR A 104 5.69 4.68 -34.26
C THR A 104 6.24 4.01 -33.00
N ALA A 105 7.45 3.45 -33.08
CA ALA A 105 8.13 2.88 -31.92
C ALA A 105 8.45 3.93 -30.85
N ALA A 106 8.92 5.12 -31.26
CA ALA A 106 9.18 6.24 -30.37
C ALA A 106 7.92 6.66 -29.59
N ARG A 107 6.79 6.76 -30.30
CA ARG A 107 5.49 7.06 -29.69
C ARG A 107 5.09 6.00 -28.66
N ALA A 108 5.17 4.71 -29.03
CA ALA A 108 4.78 3.62 -28.13
C ALA A 108 5.62 3.64 -26.82
N LEU A 109 6.93 3.88 -26.93
CA LEU A 109 7.82 3.97 -25.78
C LEU A 109 7.54 5.21 -24.91
N THR A 110 7.17 6.33 -25.53
CA THR A 110 6.74 7.54 -24.82
C THR A 110 5.44 7.31 -24.04
N GLU A 111 4.49 6.57 -24.62
CA GLU A 111 3.25 6.17 -23.94
C GLU A 111 3.53 5.24 -22.75
N VAL A 112 4.49 4.30 -22.88
CA VAL A 112 4.94 3.45 -21.77
C VAL A 112 5.57 4.29 -20.66
N HIS A 113 6.51 5.19 -21.00
CA HIS A 113 7.14 6.10 -20.03
C HIS A 113 6.08 6.88 -19.25
N ALA A 114 5.13 7.52 -19.96
CA ALA A 114 4.08 8.32 -19.33
C ALA A 114 3.23 7.51 -18.34
N ARG A 115 2.80 6.29 -18.72
CA ARG A 115 1.99 5.41 -17.87
C ARG A 115 2.78 4.91 -16.65
N VAL A 116 4.04 4.52 -16.82
CA VAL A 116 4.86 4.00 -15.73
C VAL A 116 5.22 5.11 -14.75
N ALA A 117 5.58 6.30 -15.26
CA ALA A 117 5.84 7.48 -14.44
C ALA A 117 4.59 7.92 -13.65
N GLU A 118 3.40 7.82 -14.25
CA GLU A 118 2.14 8.05 -13.55
C GLU A 118 1.89 7.05 -12.43
N LEU A 119 2.11 5.75 -12.67
CA LEU A 119 2.00 4.73 -11.63
C LEU A 119 3.01 4.96 -10.49
N ALA A 120 4.22 5.40 -10.80
CA ALA A 120 5.22 5.77 -9.80
C ALA A 120 4.71 6.87 -8.86
N ARG A 121 4.17 7.98 -9.41
CA ARG A 121 3.59 9.09 -8.61
C ARG A 121 2.43 8.67 -7.72
N HIS A 122 1.57 7.77 -8.19
CA HIS A 122 0.43 7.31 -7.38
C HIS A 122 0.83 6.35 -6.26
N SER A 123 1.91 5.60 -6.44
CA SER A 123 2.41 4.67 -5.42
C SER A 123 3.12 5.37 -4.27
N SER A 124 3.78 6.52 -4.50
CA SER A 124 4.36 7.33 -3.42
C SER A 124 3.28 8.01 -2.57
N ASN A 125 2.12 8.29 -3.16
CA ASN A 125 0.99 8.95 -2.48
C ASN A 125 0.04 7.96 -1.76
N GLY A 126 0.35 6.66 -1.78
CA GLY A 126 -0.52 5.57 -1.29
C GLY A 126 -0.78 5.52 0.24
N SER A 127 -0.31 6.51 1.02
CA SER A 127 -0.71 6.67 2.43
C SER A 127 -2.07 7.38 2.59
N SER A 128 -2.98 7.22 1.62
CA SER A 128 -4.32 7.82 1.69
C SER A 128 -5.19 7.24 2.81
N GLY A 129 -4.82 6.08 3.37
CA GLY A 129 -5.54 5.44 4.48
C GLY A 129 -5.47 6.20 5.80
N GLY A 130 -4.39 6.92 6.07
CA GLY A 130 -4.31 7.84 7.22
C GLY A 130 -5.09 9.12 6.94
N SER A 131 -4.89 9.72 5.76
CA SER A 131 -5.46 11.03 5.44
C SER A 131 -6.99 11.09 5.38
N MET A 132 -7.68 10.01 4.99
CA MET A 132 -9.15 9.97 5.04
C MET A 132 -9.68 9.76 6.45
N LEU A 133 -8.98 8.98 7.29
CA LEU A 133 -9.37 8.77 8.68
C LEU A 133 -9.06 10.00 9.54
N ASP A 134 -7.97 10.70 9.26
CA ASP A 134 -7.63 11.97 9.92
C ASP A 134 -8.64 13.06 9.56
N ARG A 135 -9.03 13.17 8.27
CA ARG A 135 -10.09 14.10 7.85
C ARG A 135 -11.46 13.74 8.44
N LEU A 136 -11.75 12.44 8.57
CA LEU A 136 -12.99 11.98 9.20
C LEU A 136 -12.96 12.21 10.72
N ALA A 137 -11.81 12.04 11.37
CA ALA A 137 -11.60 12.34 12.78
C ALA A 137 -11.76 13.83 13.06
N ASP A 138 -11.14 14.70 12.25
CA ASP A 138 -11.30 16.15 12.36
C ASP A 138 -12.76 16.60 12.12
N ALA A 139 -13.45 15.97 11.16
CA ALA A 139 -14.86 16.26 10.89
C ALA A 139 -15.81 15.78 12.01
N LEU A 140 -15.46 14.71 12.73
CA LEU A 140 -16.28 14.15 13.81
C LEU A 140 -15.96 14.74 15.19
N LEU A 141 -14.71 15.11 15.44
CA LEU A 141 -14.24 15.60 16.74
C LEU A 141 -14.14 17.12 16.81
N GLY A 142 -14.14 17.81 15.66
CA GLY A 142 -13.84 19.23 15.57
C GLY A 142 -12.38 19.53 15.94
N PRO A 143 -11.86 20.73 15.60
CA PRO A 143 -10.52 21.11 16.02
C PRO A 143 -10.42 21.03 17.55
N PRO A 144 -9.30 20.53 18.11
CA PRO A 144 -9.13 20.45 19.55
C PRO A 144 -9.31 21.84 20.13
N ALA A 145 -10.30 21.99 21.01
CA ALA A 145 -10.53 23.21 21.74
C ALA A 145 -9.25 23.54 22.53
N GLY A 146 -8.46 24.46 21.99
CA GLY A 146 -7.34 25.08 22.67
C GLY A 146 -7.89 25.93 23.81
N GLY A 147 -8.14 25.28 24.94
CA GLY A 147 -8.28 25.96 26.21
C GLY A 147 -6.92 26.00 26.87
N ASP A 148 -6.30 27.18 26.87
CA ASP A 148 -5.46 27.60 27.99
C ASP A 148 -5.63 29.10 28.22
N ARG A 149 -5.81 29.41 29.50
CA ARG A 149 -6.06 30.74 30.06
C ARG A 149 -4.74 31.50 30.16
N GLU A 150 -4.73 32.74 29.69
CA GLU A 150 -3.94 33.85 30.21
C GLU A 150 -4.88 35.06 30.07
N GLY A 151 -5.22 35.87 31.07
CA GLY A 151 -4.51 36.40 32.21
C GLY A 151 -4.92 37.88 32.28
N GLY A 152 -5.59 38.30 33.34
CA GLY A 152 -6.12 39.66 33.53
C GLY A 152 -7.20 39.71 34.59
#